data_AF-A0A2V7HC04-F1
#
_entry.id   AF-A0A2V7HC04-F1
#
_cell.length_a   1.000
_cell.length_b   1.000
_cell.length_c   1.000
_cell.angle_alpha   90.00
_cell.angle_beta   90.00
_cell.angle_gamma   90.00
#
_symmetry.space_group_name_H-M   'P 1'
#
loop_
_entity.id
_entity.type
_entity.pdbx_description
1 polymer ?
#
loop_
_entity_poly.entity_id
_entity_poly.type
_entity_poly.pdbx_seq_one_letter_code
_entity_poly.pdbx_strand_id
1 'polypeptide(L)'
;AEPDNGPSRELARYAWVTGTIYNPSFHILPVFRLDRISRGGDHSPYVSLGDAGLRFTERLENYKRQHLPTDDFAHVNFGYVANVARTNASVVGSLAAAPAPPVALARRDQASGGSKWSLTWNSVPSAASYEVLFRRTYSPTYEKVYPVATGTSFLLPDQLDDGWAAVRAVSADGHRSLASTVPPPCPTLATRADSVAAGDLIRNCIRAPGR
;
A
#
# COMPACT_ATOMS: atom_id res chain seq x y z
N ALA A 1 8.51 -9.55 3.53
CA ALA A 1 7.39 -8.63 3.86
C ALA A 1 6.11 -9.44 3.96
N GLU A 2 5.11 -8.95 4.72
CA GLU A 2 3.76 -9.51 4.69
C GLU A 2 3.21 -9.41 3.23
N PRO A 3 2.63 -10.48 2.67
CA PRO A 3 2.38 -10.59 1.23
C PRO A 3 1.15 -9.82 0.72
N ASP A 4 0.26 -9.31 1.57
CA ASP A 4 -1.03 -8.73 1.19
C ASP A 4 -1.12 -7.22 1.47
N ASN A 5 -0.51 -6.80 2.56
CA ASN A 5 -0.57 -5.50 3.24
C ASN A 5 0.81 -4.92 3.57
N GLY A 6 1.90 -5.59 3.19
CA GLY A 6 3.24 -5.03 3.34
C GLY A 6 3.41 -3.67 2.63
N PRO A 7 4.40 -2.85 3.02
CA PRO A 7 4.58 -1.48 2.49
C PRO A 7 4.60 -1.40 0.96
N SER A 8 5.23 -2.40 0.31
CA SER A 8 5.29 -2.49 -1.15
C SER A 8 3.95 -2.81 -1.81
N ARG A 9 3.07 -3.58 -1.14
CA ARG A 9 1.71 -3.86 -1.62
C ARG A 9 0.85 -2.62 -1.59
N GLU A 10 0.97 -1.85 -0.52
CA GLU A 10 0.23 -0.62 -0.39
C GLU A 10 0.70 0.44 -1.39
N LEU A 11 2.02 0.58 -1.56
CA LEU A 11 2.56 1.47 -2.58
C LEU A 11 2.12 1.04 -4.00
N ALA A 12 2.06 -0.26 -4.29
CA ALA A 12 1.57 -0.76 -5.58
C ALA A 12 0.08 -0.43 -5.81
N ARG A 13 -0.80 -0.61 -4.80
CA ARG A 13 -2.21 -0.20 -4.88
C ARG A 13 -2.35 1.30 -5.09
N TYR A 14 -1.58 2.09 -4.34
CA TYR A 14 -1.57 3.55 -4.47
C TYR A 14 -1.18 3.98 -5.87
N ALA A 15 -0.08 3.43 -6.39
CA ALA A 15 0.40 3.73 -7.74
C ALA A 15 -0.62 3.34 -8.82
N TRP A 16 -1.30 2.20 -8.64
CA TRP A 16 -2.32 1.74 -9.58
C TRP A 16 -3.52 2.70 -9.66
N VAL A 17 -4.07 3.13 -8.52
CA VAL A 17 -5.17 4.09 -8.47
C VAL A 17 -4.73 5.46 -9.00
N THR A 18 -3.56 5.93 -8.56
CA THR A 18 -3.02 7.24 -8.97
C THR A 18 -2.79 7.30 -10.47
N GLY A 19 -2.20 6.26 -11.07
CA GLY A 19 -2.04 6.16 -12.52
C GLY A 19 -3.37 6.17 -13.27
N THR A 20 -4.40 5.52 -12.72
CA THR A 20 -5.75 5.53 -13.31
C THR A 20 -6.38 6.93 -13.29
N ILE A 21 -6.14 7.71 -12.24
CA ILE A 21 -6.68 9.07 -12.08
C ILE A 21 -5.94 10.07 -12.98
N TYR A 22 -4.60 10.08 -12.93
CA TYR A 22 -3.79 11.12 -13.58
C TYR A 22 -3.27 10.76 -14.97
N ASN A 23 -3.34 9.48 -15.36
CA ASN A 23 -2.93 9.02 -16.69
C ASN A 23 -3.86 7.90 -17.22
N PRO A 24 -5.17 8.18 -17.38
CA PRO A 24 -6.19 7.15 -17.63
C PRO A 24 -5.99 6.38 -18.95
N SER A 25 -5.30 6.96 -19.94
CA SER A 25 -4.97 6.30 -21.20
C SER A 25 -3.76 5.36 -21.13
N PHE A 26 -3.03 5.34 -20.02
CA PHE A 26 -1.85 4.49 -19.82
C PHE A 26 -2.05 3.54 -18.65
N HIS A 27 -2.42 2.30 -18.97
CA HIS A 27 -2.84 1.33 -17.97
C HIS A 27 -1.66 0.63 -17.29
N ILE A 28 -1.64 0.69 -15.96
CA ILE A 28 -0.75 -0.12 -15.12
C ILE A 28 -1.34 -1.52 -15.01
N LEU A 29 -0.54 -2.54 -15.33
CA LEU A 29 -0.85 -3.93 -15.03
C LEU A 29 -0.12 -4.33 -13.74
N PRO A 30 -0.81 -4.44 -12.61
CA PRO A 30 -0.18 -4.80 -11.34
C PRO A 30 0.32 -6.26 -11.38
N VAL A 31 1.52 -6.47 -10.83
CA VAL A 31 2.08 -7.80 -10.63
C VAL A 31 2.25 -8.01 -9.14
N PHE A 32 1.36 -8.81 -8.53
CA PHE A 32 1.45 -9.13 -7.10
C PHE A 32 2.44 -10.27 -6.80
N ARG A 33 3.65 -10.17 -7.36
CA ARG A 33 4.83 -10.97 -7.02
C ARG A 33 5.99 -10.01 -6.76
N LEU A 34 7.12 -10.51 -6.26
CA LEU A 34 8.32 -9.68 -6.14
C LEU A 34 8.72 -9.14 -7.51
N ASP A 35 8.69 -9.98 -8.55
CA ASP A 35 8.96 -9.58 -9.93
C ASP A 35 8.29 -10.52 -10.95
N ARG A 36 8.43 -10.22 -12.24
CA ARG A 36 8.14 -11.11 -13.37
C ARG A 36 9.15 -12.28 -13.39
N ILE A 37 8.74 -13.37 -14.02
CA ILE A 37 9.53 -14.62 -14.10
C ILE A 37 10.88 -14.33 -14.76
N SER A 38 11.95 -14.83 -14.14
CA SER A 38 13.34 -14.66 -14.59
C SER A 38 13.81 -13.21 -14.70
N ARG A 39 13.21 -12.30 -13.93
CA ARG A 39 13.57 -10.89 -13.88
C ARG A 39 13.93 -10.45 -12.46
N GLY A 40 14.65 -9.35 -12.41
CA GLY A 40 15.01 -8.65 -11.19
C GLY A 40 15.08 -7.15 -11.45
N GLY A 41 15.32 -6.40 -10.38
CA GLY A 41 15.51 -4.96 -10.41
C GLY A 41 15.84 -4.44 -9.02
N ASP A 42 16.27 -3.18 -8.96
CA ASP A 42 16.77 -2.55 -7.74
C ASP A 42 15.71 -2.35 -6.65
N HIS A 43 14.43 -2.62 -6.94
CA HIS A 43 13.38 -2.62 -5.91
C HIS A 43 13.49 -3.82 -4.97
N SER A 44 14.06 -4.94 -5.42
CA SER A 44 14.07 -6.20 -4.66
C SER A 44 14.82 -6.13 -3.32
N PRO A 45 15.99 -5.46 -3.22
CA PRO A 45 16.66 -5.23 -1.95
C PRO A 45 15.82 -4.44 -0.93
N TYR A 46 15.15 -3.36 -1.34
CA TYR A 46 14.26 -2.58 -0.46
C TYR A 46 13.14 -3.47 0.11
N VAL A 47 12.46 -4.21 -0.77
CA VAL A 47 11.38 -5.13 -0.36
C VAL A 47 11.89 -6.20 0.63
N SER A 48 13.12 -6.67 0.44
CA SER A 48 13.75 -7.70 1.28
C SER A 48 14.11 -7.17 2.67
N LEU A 49 14.50 -5.89 2.76
CA LEU A 49 14.79 -5.17 4.00
C LEU A 49 13.53 -4.67 4.71
N GLY A 50 12.36 -4.75 4.07
CA GLY A 50 11.07 -4.35 4.64
C GLY A 50 10.60 -2.97 4.20
N ASP A 51 11.38 -2.27 3.38
CA ASP A 51 11.01 -0.99 2.80
C ASP A 51 10.00 -1.14 1.65
N ALA A 52 9.29 -0.05 1.36
CA ALA A 52 8.42 0.01 0.20
C ALA A 52 9.27 0.11 -1.09
N GLY A 53 9.17 -0.90 -1.96
CA GLY A 53 9.82 -0.94 -3.26
C GLY A 53 8.86 -1.38 -4.35
N LEU A 54 8.89 -0.69 -5.49
CA LEU A 54 8.21 -1.09 -6.72
C LEU A 54 9.06 -0.72 -7.93
N ARG A 55 8.74 -1.33 -9.08
CA ARG A 55 9.28 -0.90 -10.37
C ARG A 55 8.18 -0.85 -11.43
N PHE A 56 8.29 0.13 -12.32
CA PHE A 56 7.60 0.13 -13.60
C PHE A 56 8.53 -0.48 -14.64
N THR A 57 8.03 -1.41 -15.45
CA THR A 57 8.82 -2.12 -16.45
C THR A 57 7.96 -2.39 -17.67
N GLU A 58 8.58 -2.49 -18.84
CA GLU A 58 7.88 -2.89 -20.07
C GLU A 58 7.23 -4.27 -19.88
N ARG A 59 5.96 -4.38 -20.29
CA ARG A 59 5.18 -5.62 -20.14
C ARG A 59 5.87 -6.80 -20.84
N LEU A 60 6.23 -6.59 -22.11
CA LEU A 60 6.80 -7.59 -23.01
C LEU A 60 8.15 -7.09 -23.52
N GLU A 61 9.20 -7.35 -22.75
CA GLU A 61 10.56 -6.97 -23.16
C GLU A 61 11.01 -7.74 -24.40
N ASN A 62 11.67 -7.03 -25.30
CA ASN A 62 12.26 -7.63 -26.48
C ASN A 62 13.70 -8.08 -26.21
N TYR A 63 13.86 -9.37 -25.91
CA TYR A 63 15.16 -9.99 -25.63
C TYR A 63 16.18 -9.87 -26.77
N LYS A 64 15.74 -9.60 -28.00
CA LYS A 64 16.62 -9.41 -29.16
C LYS A 64 17.29 -8.03 -29.19
N ARG A 65 17.02 -7.18 -28.20
CA ARG A 65 17.44 -5.76 -28.17
C ARG A 65 17.95 -5.30 -26.80
N GLN A 66 18.06 -6.20 -25.83
CA GLN A 66 18.61 -5.91 -24.50
C GLN A 66 19.97 -6.62 -24.34
N HIS A 67 20.91 -6.05 -23.57
CA HIS A 67 22.21 -6.67 -23.29
C HIS A 67 23.03 -7.04 -24.55
N LEU A 68 22.85 -6.28 -25.62
CA LEU A 68 23.59 -6.41 -26.88
C LEU A 68 24.30 -5.08 -27.18
N PRO A 69 25.38 -5.08 -27.99
CA PRO A 69 25.99 -3.83 -28.46
C PRO A 69 25.04 -2.92 -29.27
N THR A 70 23.92 -3.49 -29.77
CA THR A 70 22.86 -2.79 -30.51
C THR A 70 21.67 -2.41 -29.62
N ASP A 71 21.84 -2.39 -28.30
CA ASP A 71 20.87 -1.83 -27.36
C ASP A 71 20.97 -0.30 -27.43
N ASP A 72 20.25 0.30 -28.39
CA ASP A 72 20.33 1.72 -28.72
C ASP A 72 18.96 2.43 -28.76
N PHE A 73 19.01 3.76 -28.81
CA PHE A 73 17.82 4.60 -28.78
C PHE A 73 16.88 4.46 -29.98
N ALA A 74 17.33 3.90 -31.11
CA ALA A 74 16.47 3.70 -32.28
C ALA A 74 15.35 2.69 -32.00
N HIS A 75 15.44 1.93 -30.91
CA HIS A 75 14.44 0.97 -30.48
C HIS A 75 13.58 1.45 -29.30
N VAL A 76 13.81 2.66 -28.81
CA VAL A 76 13.06 3.24 -27.68
C VAL A 76 11.80 3.94 -28.17
N ASN A 77 10.66 3.59 -27.57
CA ASN A 77 9.44 4.37 -27.72
C ASN A 77 9.42 5.50 -26.68
N PHE A 78 9.85 6.70 -27.07
CA PHE A 78 9.89 7.85 -26.18
C PHE A 78 8.50 8.29 -25.67
N GLY A 79 7.42 8.05 -26.42
CA GLY A 79 6.06 8.29 -25.96
C GLY A 79 5.67 7.37 -24.79
N TYR A 80 6.05 6.09 -24.86
CA TYR A 80 5.88 5.14 -23.76
C TYR A 80 6.71 5.56 -22.53
N VAL A 81 7.99 5.90 -22.71
CA VAL A 81 8.86 6.36 -21.63
C VAL A 81 8.32 7.63 -20.98
N ALA A 82 7.80 8.58 -21.77
CA ALA A 82 7.15 9.78 -21.24
C ALA A 82 5.91 9.45 -20.40
N ASN A 83 5.11 8.45 -20.78
CA ASN A 83 3.98 8.01 -19.97
C ASN A 83 4.43 7.35 -18.66
N VAL A 84 5.48 6.52 -18.67
CA VAL A 84 6.10 5.98 -17.45
C VAL A 84 6.59 7.12 -16.54
N ALA A 85 7.23 8.15 -17.11
CA ALA A 85 7.70 9.31 -16.35
C ALA A 85 6.54 10.10 -15.72
N ARG A 86 5.46 10.38 -16.48
CA ARG A 86 4.25 11.05 -15.97
C ARG A 86 3.61 10.26 -14.83
N THR A 87 3.50 8.93 -14.98
CA THR A 87 2.96 8.06 -13.92
C THR A 87 3.82 8.14 -12.66
N ASN A 88 5.15 8.02 -12.76
CA ASN A 88 6.05 8.20 -11.61
C ASN A 88 5.87 9.56 -10.95
N ALA A 89 5.87 10.65 -11.73
CA ALA A 89 5.68 12.00 -11.22
C ALA A 89 4.34 12.17 -10.50
N SER A 90 3.25 11.60 -11.03
CA SER A 90 1.93 11.65 -10.40
C SER A 90 1.90 10.93 -9.04
N VAL A 91 2.59 9.78 -8.92
CA VAL A 91 2.67 9.02 -7.67
C VAL A 91 3.49 9.75 -6.63
N VAL A 92 4.71 10.19 -7.00
CA VAL A 92 5.60 10.90 -6.08
C VAL A 92 5.00 12.24 -5.67
N GLY A 93 4.46 13.02 -6.61
CA GLY A 93 3.82 14.30 -6.33
C GLY A 93 2.60 14.16 -5.42
N SER A 94 1.74 13.15 -5.66
CA SER A 94 0.57 12.91 -4.81
C SER A 94 0.96 12.49 -3.39
N LEU A 95 2.01 11.68 -3.22
CA LEU A 95 2.50 11.29 -1.90
C LEU A 95 3.18 12.45 -1.17
N ALA A 96 3.97 13.26 -1.87
CA ALA A 96 4.67 14.41 -1.30
C ALA A 96 3.69 15.49 -0.80
N ALA A 97 2.54 15.63 -1.46
CA ALA A 97 1.48 16.58 -1.07
C ALA A 97 0.48 16.00 -0.05
N ALA A 98 0.61 14.71 0.32
CA ALA A 98 -0.27 14.05 1.26
C ALA A 98 0.21 14.19 2.71
N PRO A 99 -0.70 14.12 3.71
CA PRO A 99 -0.31 13.98 5.11
C PRO A 99 0.38 12.62 5.36
N ALA A 100 1.01 12.48 6.52
CA ALA A 100 1.59 11.19 6.92
C ALA A 100 0.49 10.11 7.08
N PRO A 101 0.80 8.82 6.80
CA PRO A 101 -0.12 7.73 7.08
C PRO A 101 -0.50 7.68 8.58
N PRO A 102 -1.79 7.58 8.95
CA PRO A 102 -2.20 7.46 10.35
C PRO A 102 -1.69 6.17 10.98
N VAL A 103 -1.39 6.16 12.28
CA VAL A 103 -1.19 4.90 13.02
C VAL A 103 -2.55 4.44 13.52
N ALA A 104 -3.05 3.32 13.01
CA ALA A 104 -4.40 2.83 13.26
C ALA A 104 -4.40 1.48 13.99
N LEU A 105 -5.43 1.26 14.80
CA LEU A 105 -5.71 0.02 15.53
C LEU A 105 -7.16 -0.40 15.31
N ALA A 106 -7.41 -1.70 15.25
CA ALA A 106 -8.75 -2.28 15.23
C ALA A 106 -8.99 -3.14 16.47
N ARG A 107 -10.20 -3.04 17.03
CA ARG A 107 -10.69 -3.87 18.12
C ARG A 107 -12.12 -4.30 17.80
N ARG A 108 -12.52 -5.53 18.15
CA ARG A 108 -13.94 -5.90 18.08
C ARG A 108 -14.76 -4.94 18.93
N ASP A 109 -15.93 -4.54 18.44
CA ASP A 109 -16.82 -3.62 19.16
C ASP A 109 -17.43 -4.26 20.42
N GLN A 110 -17.56 -5.59 20.42
CA GLN A 110 -18.04 -6.39 21.53
C GLN A 110 -17.06 -7.54 21.84
N ALA A 111 -16.94 -7.90 23.12
CA ALA A 111 -16.08 -9.00 23.56
C ALA A 111 -16.54 -10.38 23.07
N SER A 112 -17.84 -10.53 22.78
CA SER A 112 -18.49 -11.75 22.31
C SER A 112 -19.70 -11.37 21.44
N GLY A 113 -19.88 -12.06 20.31
CA GLY A 113 -21.11 -11.97 19.49
C GLY A 113 -21.25 -10.79 18.53
N GLY A 114 -20.27 -9.87 18.45
CA GLY A 114 -20.29 -8.72 17.53
C GLY A 114 -19.67 -9.02 16.16
N SER A 115 -20.18 -8.37 15.11
CA SER A 115 -19.66 -8.42 13.73
C SER A 115 -18.94 -7.15 13.29
N LYS A 116 -18.94 -6.11 14.14
CA LYS A 116 -18.36 -4.80 13.82
C LYS A 116 -17.01 -4.62 14.48
N TRP A 117 -16.24 -3.68 13.92
CA TRP A 117 -14.90 -3.39 14.40
C TRP A 117 -14.77 -1.89 14.67
N SER A 118 -14.30 -1.55 15.87
CA SER A 118 -13.94 -0.19 16.23
C SER A 118 -12.51 0.08 15.79
N LEU A 119 -12.37 0.98 14.82
CA LEU A 119 -11.09 1.49 14.35
C LEU A 119 -10.79 2.79 15.06
N THR A 120 -9.55 2.96 15.50
CA THR A 120 -9.05 4.18 16.15
C THR A 120 -7.67 4.51 15.61
N TRP A 121 -7.35 5.80 15.51
CA TRP A 121 -6.04 6.27 15.07
C TRP A 121 -5.63 7.55 15.78
N ASN A 122 -4.36 7.91 15.65
CA ASN A 122 -3.86 9.21 16.12
C ASN A 122 -4.17 10.30 15.09
N SER A 123 -4.45 11.51 15.56
CA SER A 123 -4.57 12.69 14.71
C SER A 123 -3.26 12.94 13.94
N VAL A 124 -3.36 13.14 12.64
CA VAL A 124 -2.22 13.41 11.75
C VAL A 124 -2.15 14.91 11.45
N PRO A 125 -1.00 15.58 11.66
CA PRO A 125 -0.80 16.97 11.25
C PRO A 125 -1.11 17.17 9.76
N SER A 126 -1.74 18.30 9.42
CA SER A 126 -2.13 18.66 8.05
C SER A 126 -3.17 17.74 7.39
N ALA A 127 -3.75 16.77 8.12
CA ALA A 127 -4.93 16.05 7.66
C ALA A 127 -6.19 16.91 7.86
N ALA A 128 -6.94 17.14 6.79
CA ALA A 128 -8.25 17.80 6.83
C ALA A 128 -9.38 16.80 7.12
N SER A 129 -9.21 15.54 6.73
CA SER A 129 -10.14 14.45 7.01
C SER A 129 -9.43 13.09 6.91
N TYR A 130 -10.19 12.02 7.17
CA TYR A 130 -9.71 10.64 7.01
C TYR A 130 -10.66 9.83 6.14
N GLU A 131 -10.15 8.75 5.57
CA GLU A 131 -10.95 7.74 4.88
C GLU A 131 -10.63 6.37 5.48
N VAL A 132 -11.67 5.62 5.83
CA VAL A 132 -11.56 4.20 6.17
C VAL A 132 -11.83 3.39 4.93
N LEU A 133 -10.93 2.48 4.61
CA LEU A 133 -10.97 1.65 3.41
C LEU A 133 -11.28 0.22 3.80
N PHE A 134 -11.98 -0.51 2.93
CA PHE A 134 -12.22 -1.94 3.11
C PHE A 134 -12.01 -2.71 1.81
N ARG A 135 -11.47 -3.93 1.91
CA ARG A 135 -11.38 -4.91 0.82
C ARG A 135 -11.57 -6.32 1.34
N ARG A 136 -12.08 -7.23 0.52
CA ARG A 136 -11.98 -8.68 0.80
C ARG A 136 -10.53 -9.16 0.80
N THR A 137 -10.26 -10.25 1.53
CA THR A 137 -8.92 -10.87 1.61
C THR A 137 -8.37 -11.28 0.24
N TYR A 138 -9.24 -11.68 -0.69
CA TYR A 138 -8.89 -12.04 -2.07
C TYR A 138 -8.85 -10.84 -3.04
N SER A 139 -9.29 -9.66 -2.61
CA SER A 139 -9.41 -8.51 -3.49
C SER A 139 -8.12 -7.72 -3.54
N PRO A 140 -7.57 -7.40 -4.73
CA PRO A 140 -6.29 -6.73 -4.85
C PRO A 140 -6.31 -5.24 -4.50
N THR A 141 -7.51 -4.64 -4.44
CA THR A 141 -7.73 -3.19 -4.22
C THR A 141 -8.83 -2.95 -3.20
N TYR A 142 -8.85 -1.75 -2.61
CA TYR A 142 -9.96 -1.31 -1.78
C TYR A 142 -11.26 -1.21 -2.58
N GLU A 143 -12.32 -1.82 -2.05
CA GLU A 143 -13.64 -1.93 -2.68
C GLU A 143 -14.61 -0.91 -2.10
N LYS A 144 -14.37 -0.48 -0.86
CA LYS A 144 -15.19 0.52 -0.17
C LYS A 144 -14.30 1.61 0.43
N VAL A 145 -14.83 2.82 0.41
CA VAL A 145 -14.24 4.01 1.02
C VAL A 145 -15.32 4.67 1.87
N TYR A 146 -15.07 4.76 3.17
CA TYR A 146 -15.93 5.43 4.15
C TYR A 146 -15.28 6.77 4.54
N PRO A 147 -15.85 7.91 4.14
CA PRO A 147 -15.32 9.21 4.53
C PRO A 147 -15.57 9.47 6.02
N VAL A 148 -14.55 10.01 6.70
CA VAL A 148 -14.60 10.41 8.12
C VAL A 148 -14.19 11.88 8.19
N ALA A 149 -15.20 12.76 8.20
CA ALA A 149 -14.99 14.21 8.14
C ALA A 149 -14.29 14.76 9.38
N THR A 150 -14.58 14.22 10.56
CA THR A 150 -14.03 14.68 11.84
C THR A 150 -13.81 13.50 12.79
N GLY A 151 -12.85 13.65 13.69
CA GLY A 151 -12.53 12.66 14.71
C GLY A 151 -11.49 11.63 14.24
N THR A 152 -11.17 10.71 15.15
CA THR A 152 -10.11 9.71 14.93
C THR A 152 -10.56 8.29 15.28
N SER A 153 -11.85 8.03 15.09
CA SER A 153 -12.44 6.71 15.26
C SER A 153 -13.55 6.46 14.26
N PHE A 154 -13.80 5.18 13.98
CA PHE A 154 -14.87 4.74 13.08
C PHE A 154 -15.35 3.35 13.47
N LEU A 155 -16.67 3.16 13.53
CA LEU A 155 -17.26 1.84 13.71
C LEU A 155 -17.50 1.20 12.34
N LEU A 156 -16.58 0.33 11.93
CA LEU A 156 -16.65 -0.39 10.66
C LEU A 156 -17.79 -1.42 10.69
N PRO A 157 -18.73 -1.36 9.73
CA PRO A 157 -19.83 -2.33 9.64
C PRO A 157 -19.41 -3.67 9.01
N ASP A 158 -18.26 -3.71 8.34
CA ASP A 158 -17.71 -4.92 7.71
C ASP A 158 -16.89 -5.76 8.71
N GLN A 159 -16.99 -7.08 8.55
CA GLN A 159 -16.23 -8.06 9.32
C GLN A 159 -14.77 -8.11 8.83
N LEU A 160 -13.80 -8.20 9.75
CA LEU A 160 -12.36 -8.33 9.41
C LEU A 160 -11.85 -9.77 9.35
N ASP A 161 -12.69 -10.76 9.68
CA ASP A 161 -12.32 -12.18 9.54
C ASP A 161 -12.16 -12.61 8.07
N ASP A 162 -12.88 -11.97 7.14
CA ASP A 162 -12.85 -12.22 5.70
C ASP A 162 -12.49 -10.96 4.88
N GLY A 163 -11.93 -9.96 5.54
CA GLY A 163 -11.61 -8.67 4.94
C GLY A 163 -10.47 -7.93 5.63
N TRP A 164 -9.99 -6.91 4.95
CA TRP A 164 -8.99 -5.98 5.44
C TRP A 164 -9.61 -4.60 5.54
N ALA A 165 -9.32 -3.90 6.63
CA ALA A 165 -9.57 -2.47 6.70
C ALA A 165 -8.27 -1.69 6.74
N ALA A 166 -8.33 -0.43 6.32
CA ALA A 166 -7.21 0.48 6.44
C ALA A 166 -7.70 1.90 6.69
N VAL A 167 -6.82 2.75 7.19
CA VAL A 167 -7.10 4.18 7.38
C VAL A 167 -6.08 4.98 6.61
N ARG A 168 -6.52 6.01 5.88
CA ARG A 168 -5.63 7.00 5.27
C ARG A 168 -6.04 8.42 5.63
N ALA A 169 -5.06 9.31 5.71
CA ALA A 169 -5.29 10.74 5.88
C ALA A 169 -5.51 11.41 4.52
N VAL A 170 -6.28 12.49 4.54
CA VAL A 170 -6.56 13.32 3.36
C VAL A 170 -6.20 14.77 3.69
N SER A 171 -5.38 15.42 2.86
CA SER A 171 -5.07 16.85 3.02
C SER A 171 -6.25 17.74 2.61
N ALA A 172 -6.19 19.03 2.91
CA ALA A 172 -7.20 20.00 2.49
C ALA A 172 -7.40 20.03 0.95
N ASP A 173 -6.32 19.81 0.20
CA ASP A 173 -6.33 19.77 -1.26
C ASP A 173 -6.72 18.40 -1.83
N GLY A 174 -7.08 17.43 -0.97
CA GLY A 174 -7.56 16.11 -1.38
C GLY A 174 -6.47 15.07 -1.65
N HIS A 175 -5.21 15.35 -1.33
CA HIS A 175 -4.12 14.38 -1.45
C HIS A 175 -4.20 13.35 -0.34
N ARG A 176 -4.10 12.08 -0.74
CA ARG A 176 -4.27 10.92 0.14
C ARG A 176 -2.93 10.34 0.52
N SER A 177 -2.75 10.02 1.80
CA SER A 177 -1.61 9.26 2.28
C SER A 177 -1.65 7.80 1.77
N LEU A 178 -0.56 7.05 1.95
CA LEU A 178 -0.65 5.59 1.96
C LEU A 178 -1.63 5.14 3.05
N ALA A 179 -2.28 3.99 2.85
CA ALA A 179 -3.20 3.44 3.82
C ALA A 179 -2.49 2.59 4.87
N SER A 180 -2.86 2.78 6.13
CA SER A 180 -2.39 1.96 7.24
C SER A 180 -3.40 0.84 7.48
N THR A 181 -3.02 -0.38 7.08
CA THR A 181 -3.88 -1.55 7.20
C THR A 181 -3.99 -2.02 8.65
N VAL A 182 -5.18 -2.45 9.05
CA VAL A 182 -5.50 -3.03 10.34
C VAL A 182 -6.13 -4.43 10.19
N PRO A 183 -5.83 -5.38 11.09
CA PRO A 183 -4.79 -5.27 12.12
C PRO A 183 -3.38 -5.19 11.50
N PRO A 184 -2.43 -4.47 12.13
CA PRO A 184 -1.08 -4.33 11.58
C PRO A 184 -0.36 -5.69 11.56
N PRO A 185 0.66 -5.88 10.70
CA PRO A 185 1.53 -7.04 10.80
C PRO A 185 2.21 -7.10 12.17
N CYS A 186 2.44 -8.31 12.68
CA CYS A 186 3.09 -8.44 13.98
C CYS A 186 4.50 -7.85 13.94
N PRO A 187 4.89 -7.08 14.97
CA PRO A 187 6.25 -6.58 15.06
C PRO A 187 7.23 -7.75 15.06
N THR A 188 8.36 -7.58 14.39
CA THR A 188 9.44 -8.57 14.46
C THR A 188 10.10 -8.42 15.82
N LEU A 189 9.93 -9.41 16.69
CA LEU A 189 10.53 -9.41 18.02
C LEU A 189 11.94 -10.01 17.91
N ALA A 190 12.96 -9.16 17.82
CA ALA A 190 14.35 -9.61 17.74
C ALA A 190 14.95 -9.83 19.14
N THR A 191 14.45 -9.13 20.14
CA THR A 191 14.93 -9.18 21.53
C THR A 191 13.79 -9.29 22.54
N ARG A 192 14.13 -9.71 23.77
CA ARG A 192 13.20 -9.72 24.92
C ARG A 192 12.68 -8.32 25.27
N ALA A 193 13.46 -7.26 25.00
CA ALA A 193 13.05 -5.88 25.20
C ALA A 193 11.96 -5.47 24.19
N ASP A 194 12.08 -5.91 22.94
CA ASP A 194 11.06 -5.68 21.90
C ASP A 194 9.73 -6.35 22.27
N SER A 195 9.80 -7.51 22.93
CA SER A 195 8.60 -8.24 23.40
C SER A 195 7.82 -7.47 24.46
N VAL A 196 8.51 -6.72 25.34
CA VAL A 196 7.88 -5.93 26.41
C VAL A 196 7.34 -4.61 25.86
N ALA A 197 8.06 -3.97 24.94
CA ALA A 197 7.63 -2.73 24.29
C ALA A 197 6.43 -2.93 23.35
N ALA A 198 6.29 -4.10 22.73
CA ALA A 198 5.22 -4.37 21.77
C ALA A 198 3.83 -4.58 22.39
N GLY A 199 3.71 -4.86 23.70
CA GLY A 199 2.44 -4.81 24.45
C GLY A 199 1.18 -5.31 23.71
N ASP A 200 0.16 -4.44 23.59
CA ASP A 200 -1.12 -4.71 22.90
C ASP A 200 -0.99 -4.97 21.39
N LEU A 201 0.11 -4.55 20.76
CA LEU A 201 0.34 -4.78 19.33
C LEU A 201 0.53 -6.26 19.03
N ILE A 202 1.07 -7.07 19.95
CA ILE A 202 1.22 -8.52 19.77
C ILE A 202 -0.15 -9.23 19.76
N ARG A 203 -1.11 -8.74 20.53
CA ARG A 203 -2.45 -9.37 20.66
C ARG A 203 -3.34 -9.10 19.46
N ASN A 204 -3.17 -7.95 18.82
CA ASN A 204 -4.03 -7.46 17.74
C ASN A 204 -3.28 -7.32 16.42
N CYS A 205 -2.31 -8.18 16.14
CA CYS A 205 -1.55 -8.19 14.90
C CYS A 205 -1.75 -9.47 14.10
N ILE A 206 -1.52 -9.40 12.79
CA ILE A 206 -1.46 -10.58 11.93
C ILE A 206 -0.02 -11.05 11.78
N ARG A 207 0.22 -12.31 12.17
CA ARG A 207 1.52 -12.95 12.02
C ARG A 207 1.75 -13.22 10.54
N ALA A 208 2.88 -12.76 10.01
CA ALA A 208 3.32 -13.22 8.70
C ALA A 208 3.50 -14.74 8.72
N PRO A 209 3.17 -15.47 7.63
CA PRO A 209 3.55 -16.87 7.50
C PRO A 209 5.06 -17.00 7.75
N GLY A 210 5.43 -18.01 8.55
CA GLY A 210 6.69 -18.09 9.29
C GLY A 210 7.97 -17.70 8.54
N ARG A 211 8.89 -17.09 9.29
CA ARG A 211 10.34 -17.25 9.06
C ARG A 211 10.81 -18.48 9.81
#